data_AF-A0A7Y6YKQ9-F1
#
_entry.id   AF-A0A7Y6YKQ9-F1
#
_cell.length_a   1.000
_cell.length_b   1.000
_cell.length_c   1.000
_cell.angle_alpha   90.00
_cell.angle_beta   90.00
_cell.angle_gamma   90.00
#
_symmetry.space_group_name_H-M   'P 1'
#
loop_
_entity.id
_entity.type
_entity.pdbx_description
1 polymer ?
#
loop_
_entity_poly.entity_id
_entity_poly.type
_entity_poly.pdbx_seq_one_letter_code
_entity_poly.pdbx_strand_id
1 'polypeptide(L)'
;MLTQSRQALDLFSRISALVSSRSRPAARQSPAPAEQPLAQRPEDSLSIAVLSAQDAPEGTEAQDRGQFLARQERWDDLSRQIRTADETRAATRCGVPLADLIAFGARADVVSATEHALTEHHDARSRALIRGLMAFEALRAENRHDPYLTALVALAHIDIGWAWRGADSQDPAATNQRRCAAHFDRAAALLEPIAADSRNSPFLLAAQCAVFAGRGPGTLQVADTYSTLIDLTPANHRHMRALGTHMLPRSAGSYAALELEARRTAARTEATWGAGGYTWVYFDAITTDTQACARVDTRFFLDGLRDIVQADASQEMINLLAAYCTVALPKDMGQDLQADVPRLRIAGAADWLIRDHLTELHPLVWAHAEEGFDNSALIRSVSRFAARGHAGALQALANQFREEIEGGQKVSFTKHGLHLSAVCQS
;
A
#
# COMPACT_ATOMS: atom_id res chain seq x y z
N MET A 1 -12.50 11.24 46.28
CA MET A 1 -13.20 10.23 47.10
C MET A 1 -14.21 9.51 46.22
N LEU A 2 -14.23 8.17 46.30
CA LEU A 2 -15.34 7.25 45.96
C LEU A 2 -15.71 7.12 44.46
N THR A 3 -15.23 6.11 43.72
CA THR A 3 -15.64 4.67 43.65
C THR A 3 -16.79 4.36 42.69
N GLN A 4 -16.44 3.54 41.68
CA GLN A 4 -17.08 2.28 41.23
C GLN A 4 -18.43 2.22 40.50
N SER A 5 -18.41 1.26 39.56
CA SER A 5 -19.46 0.33 39.08
C SER A 5 -20.51 0.86 38.12
N ARG A 6 -20.62 0.32 36.89
CA ARG A 6 -21.05 -1.04 36.47
C ARG A 6 -22.46 -1.42 36.93
N GLN A 7 -23.32 -1.50 35.90
CA GLN A 7 -24.53 -2.33 35.74
C GLN A 7 -25.83 -1.92 36.44
N ALA A 8 -26.87 -1.72 35.64
CA ALA A 8 -28.26 -2.00 35.99
C ALA A 8 -29.10 -2.31 34.73
N LEU A 9 -30.09 -3.20 34.93
CA LEU A 9 -31.14 -3.78 34.06
C LEU A 9 -30.89 -5.28 33.77
N ASP A 10 -31.11 -6.16 34.76
CA ASP A 10 -32.38 -6.78 35.23
C ASP A 10 -32.65 -8.12 34.50
N LEU A 11 -32.47 -9.30 35.12
CA LEU A 11 -33.34 -9.99 36.10
C LEU A 11 -34.80 -10.09 35.66
N PHE A 12 -35.22 -11.27 35.18
CA PHE A 12 -36.26 -12.11 35.79
C PHE A 12 -36.56 -13.33 34.90
N SER A 13 -36.17 -14.52 35.36
CA SER A 13 -37.01 -15.73 35.46
C SER A 13 -36.19 -17.02 35.37
N ARG A 14 -36.06 -17.67 36.53
CA ARG A 14 -35.79 -19.10 36.69
C ARG A 14 -36.63 -19.58 37.87
N ILE A 15 -36.83 -20.91 37.90
CA ILE A 15 -37.42 -21.75 38.95
C ILE A 15 -38.95 -21.87 38.78
N SER A 16 -39.57 -23.04 38.61
CA SER A 16 -39.18 -24.45 38.79
C SER A 16 -40.21 -25.35 38.09
N ALA A 17 -39.82 -26.55 37.66
CA ALA A 17 -40.42 -27.81 38.14
C ALA A 17 -39.87 -29.03 37.39
N LEU A 18 -39.22 -29.94 38.13
CA LEU A 18 -39.04 -31.34 37.75
C LEU A 18 -40.38 -32.09 37.89
N VAL A 19 -40.79 -32.88 36.90
CA VAL A 19 -41.48 -34.18 37.08
C VAL A 19 -41.27 -35.07 35.83
N SER A 20 -40.65 -36.23 36.08
CA SER A 20 -40.83 -37.57 35.49
C SER A 20 -41.12 -37.79 33.99
N SER A 21 -40.16 -38.48 33.36
CA SER A 21 -40.29 -39.68 32.50
C SER A 21 -41.65 -39.98 31.86
N ARG A 22 -41.71 -39.95 30.52
CA ARG A 22 -42.52 -40.87 29.71
C ARG A 22 -41.96 -41.01 28.29
N SER A 23 -42.14 -42.21 27.79
CA SER A 23 -41.48 -42.90 26.68
C SER A 23 -41.71 -42.28 25.30
N ARG A 24 -40.68 -42.35 24.45
CA ARG A 24 -40.69 -42.04 23.00
C ARG A 24 -41.80 -42.80 22.25
N PRO A 25 -42.61 -42.14 21.41
CA PRO A 25 -43.18 -42.75 20.21
C PRO A 25 -42.13 -42.73 19.09
N ALA A 26 -42.04 -43.81 18.31
CA ALA A 26 -41.19 -43.89 17.14
C ALA A 26 -41.63 -42.87 16.08
N ALA A 27 -40.82 -41.82 15.86
CA ALA A 27 -41.00 -40.93 14.73
C ALA A 27 -40.56 -41.65 13.45
N ARG A 28 -41.47 -41.75 12.49
CA ARG A 28 -41.19 -42.22 11.13
C ARG A 28 -40.01 -41.43 10.56
N GLN A 29 -38.99 -42.15 10.08
CA GLN A 29 -37.89 -41.56 9.32
C GLN A 29 -38.48 -40.87 8.08
N SER A 30 -38.39 -39.55 8.04
CA SER A 30 -38.50 -38.82 6.78
C SER A 30 -37.23 -39.09 5.98
N PRO A 31 -37.31 -39.29 4.66
CA PRO A 31 -36.12 -39.47 3.85
C PRO A 31 -35.21 -38.25 4.03
N ALA A 32 -33.91 -38.50 4.16
CA ALA A 32 -32.91 -37.46 4.27
C ALA A 32 -33.10 -36.44 3.14
N PRO A 33 -32.92 -35.13 3.39
CA PRO A 33 -32.86 -34.17 2.29
C PRO A 33 -31.76 -34.64 1.35
N ALA A 34 -32.08 -34.78 0.06
CA ALA A 34 -31.06 -34.95 -0.95
C ALA A 34 -30.01 -33.86 -0.73
N GLU A 35 -28.74 -34.25 -0.62
CA GLU A 35 -27.63 -33.30 -0.64
C GLU A 35 -27.81 -32.43 -1.87
N GLN A 36 -28.21 -31.17 -1.66
CA GLN A 36 -28.12 -30.16 -2.70
C GLN A 36 -26.64 -30.13 -3.08
N PRO A 37 -26.29 -30.28 -4.38
CA PRO A 37 -24.90 -30.14 -4.79
C PRO A 37 -24.43 -28.78 -4.27
N LEU A 38 -23.32 -28.78 -3.53
CA LEU A 38 -22.64 -27.56 -3.09
C LEU A 38 -22.60 -26.64 -4.31
N ALA A 39 -23.29 -25.49 -4.24
CA ALA A 39 -23.28 -24.53 -5.33
C ALA A 39 -21.81 -24.22 -5.63
N GLN A 40 -21.35 -24.60 -6.83
CA GLN A 40 -19.98 -24.33 -7.25
C GLN A 40 -19.76 -22.83 -7.15
N ARG A 41 -18.70 -22.43 -6.46
CA ARG A 41 -18.44 -21.02 -6.30
C ARG A 41 -17.96 -20.49 -7.64
N PRO A 42 -18.34 -19.27 -8.06
CA PRO A 42 -17.93 -18.72 -9.34
C PRO A 42 -16.40 -18.76 -9.56
N GLU A 43 -15.63 -18.60 -8.49
CA GLU A 43 -14.16 -18.64 -8.51
C GLU A 43 -13.61 -20.01 -8.93
N ASP A 44 -14.35 -21.10 -8.73
CA ASP A 44 -13.95 -22.45 -9.11
C ASP A 44 -13.95 -22.66 -10.64
N SER A 45 -14.52 -21.71 -11.39
CA SER A 45 -14.50 -21.66 -12.87
C SER A 45 -13.32 -20.88 -13.44
N LEU A 46 -12.46 -20.32 -12.57
CA LEU A 46 -11.27 -19.56 -12.96
C LEU A 46 -10.00 -20.44 -12.90
N SER A 47 -9.09 -20.23 -13.84
CA SER A 47 -7.74 -20.79 -13.81
C SER A 47 -6.74 -19.71 -14.21
N ILE A 48 -5.80 -19.36 -13.34
CA ILE A 48 -4.76 -18.36 -13.60
C ILE A 48 -3.47 -18.79 -12.90
N ALA A 49 -2.33 -18.56 -13.55
CA ALA A 49 -1.03 -18.78 -12.91
C ALA A 49 -0.86 -17.79 -11.75
N VAL A 50 -0.40 -18.25 -10.58
CA VAL A 50 -0.20 -17.39 -9.41
C VAL A 50 1.30 -17.25 -9.17
N LEU A 51 1.81 -16.03 -9.27
CA LEU A 51 3.21 -15.73 -8.94
C LEU A 51 3.32 -15.47 -7.44
N SER A 52 4.25 -16.15 -6.78
CA SER A 52 4.48 -16.01 -5.36
C SER A 52 5.55 -14.96 -5.07
N ALA A 53 5.59 -14.46 -3.83
CA ALA A 53 6.63 -13.55 -3.37
C ALA A 53 8.07 -14.14 -3.47
N GLN A 54 8.20 -15.46 -3.63
CA GLN A 54 9.49 -16.13 -3.76
C GLN A 54 10.06 -16.05 -5.17
N ASP A 55 9.26 -15.66 -6.16
CA ASP A 55 9.62 -15.68 -7.57
C ASP A 55 10.28 -14.37 -8.06
N ALA A 56 10.38 -13.34 -7.20
CA ALA A 56 11.07 -12.07 -7.44
C ALA A 56 11.98 -11.67 -6.25
N PRO A 57 13.14 -12.33 -6.08
CA PRO A 57 13.93 -12.24 -4.86
C PRO A 57 14.70 -10.93 -4.71
N GLU A 58 14.88 -10.13 -5.78
CA GLU A 58 15.78 -8.97 -5.75
C GLU A 58 15.44 -7.96 -4.65
N GLY A 59 14.13 -7.78 -4.38
CA GLY A 59 13.65 -6.92 -3.30
C GLY A 59 14.02 -7.44 -1.91
N THR A 60 13.76 -8.73 -1.66
CA THR A 60 14.06 -9.40 -0.39
C THR A 60 15.55 -9.47 -0.15
N GLU A 61 16.35 -9.82 -1.17
CA GLU A 61 17.81 -9.89 -1.08
C GLU A 61 18.43 -8.54 -0.71
N ALA A 62 17.92 -7.44 -1.30
CA ALA A 62 18.39 -6.09 -0.97
C ALA A 62 18.06 -5.70 0.48
N GLN A 63 16.86 -6.04 0.97
CA GLN A 63 16.47 -5.82 2.37
C GLN A 63 17.31 -6.68 3.33
N ASP A 64 17.44 -7.98 3.07
CA ASP A 64 18.25 -8.91 3.85
C ASP A 64 19.70 -8.44 3.92
N ARG A 65 20.23 -7.91 2.80
CA ARG A 65 21.56 -7.34 2.73
C ARG A 65 21.71 -6.11 3.64
N GLY A 66 20.76 -5.18 3.60
CA GLY A 66 20.73 -4.02 4.49
C GLY A 66 20.69 -4.40 5.96
N GLN A 67 19.78 -5.33 6.31
CA GLN A 67 19.62 -5.83 7.68
C GLN A 67 20.90 -6.51 8.18
N PHE A 68 21.52 -7.35 7.35
CA PHE A 68 22.76 -8.03 7.68
C PHE A 68 23.89 -7.04 7.99
N LEU A 69 24.08 -6.01 7.17
CA LEU A 69 25.13 -5.01 7.38
C LEU A 69 24.90 -4.21 8.66
N ALA A 70 23.65 -3.83 8.95
CA ALA A 70 23.31 -3.10 10.16
C ALA A 70 23.55 -3.95 11.43
N ARG A 71 23.15 -5.23 11.43
CA ARG A 71 23.39 -6.16 12.56
C ARG A 71 24.87 -6.38 12.86
N GLN A 72 25.71 -6.30 11.85
CA GLN A 72 27.16 -6.45 11.98
C GLN A 72 27.89 -5.12 12.18
N GLU A 73 27.15 -4.01 12.37
CA GLU A 73 27.70 -2.64 12.51
C GLU A 73 28.65 -2.25 11.36
N ARG A 74 28.43 -2.78 10.15
CA ARG A 74 29.24 -2.50 8.95
C ARG A 74 28.77 -1.23 8.25
N TRP A 75 28.80 -0.12 8.98
CA TRP A 75 28.18 1.15 8.56
C TRP A 75 28.80 1.76 7.30
N ASP A 76 30.13 1.69 7.16
CA ASP A 76 30.83 2.16 5.96
C ASP A 76 30.43 1.37 4.71
N ASP A 77 30.26 0.05 4.84
CA ASP A 77 29.84 -0.82 3.75
C ASP A 77 28.37 -0.64 3.40
N LEU A 78 27.53 -0.36 4.40
CA LEU A 78 26.12 -0.04 4.21
C LEU A 78 25.97 1.27 3.44
N SER A 79 26.61 2.35 3.92
CA SER A 79 26.60 3.65 3.24
C SER A 79 27.05 3.55 1.79
N ARG A 80 28.17 2.85 1.56
CA ARG A 80 28.73 2.66 0.22
C ARG A 80 27.74 1.93 -0.70
N GLN A 81 27.07 0.89 -0.21
CA GLN A 81 26.10 0.14 -1.01
C GLN A 81 24.85 0.95 -1.34
N ILE A 82 24.31 1.71 -0.36
CA ILE A 82 23.18 2.62 -0.63
C ILE A 82 23.59 3.67 -1.66
N ARG A 83 24.76 4.31 -1.48
CA ARG A 83 25.30 5.30 -2.41
C ARG A 83 25.47 4.74 -3.81
N THR A 84 26.12 3.59 -3.96
CA THR A 84 26.32 2.98 -5.28
C THR A 84 24.98 2.65 -5.94
N ALA A 85 24.01 2.10 -5.21
CA ALA A 85 22.69 1.82 -5.75
C ALA A 85 21.95 3.10 -6.18
N ASP A 86 22.05 4.17 -5.39
CA ASP A 86 21.45 5.47 -5.67
C ASP A 86 22.09 6.13 -6.90
N GLU A 87 23.42 6.24 -6.94
CA GLU A 87 24.18 6.85 -8.04
C GLU A 87 23.99 6.11 -9.36
N THR A 88 23.93 4.77 -9.32
CA THR A 88 23.69 3.94 -10.53
C THR A 88 22.22 3.83 -10.91
N ARG A 89 21.30 4.42 -10.12
CA ARG A 89 19.85 4.32 -10.29
C ARG A 89 19.37 2.85 -10.35
N ALA A 90 20.05 1.97 -9.63
CA ALA A 90 19.74 0.54 -9.63
C ALA A 90 18.37 0.29 -9.02
N ALA A 91 17.56 -0.53 -9.69
CA ALA A 91 16.21 -0.87 -9.28
C ALA A 91 15.92 -2.36 -9.50
N THR A 92 14.92 -2.88 -8.80
CA THR A 92 14.34 -4.19 -9.11
C THR A 92 13.65 -4.16 -10.47
N ARG A 93 13.25 -5.34 -10.98
CA ARG A 93 12.47 -5.43 -12.23
C ARG A 93 11.17 -4.62 -12.17
N CYS A 94 10.57 -4.53 -10.98
CA CYS A 94 9.35 -3.75 -10.71
C CYS A 94 9.64 -2.25 -10.43
N GLY A 95 10.84 -1.78 -10.80
CA GLY A 95 11.25 -0.38 -10.67
C GLY A 95 11.37 0.12 -9.22
N VAL A 96 11.54 -0.75 -8.22
CA VAL A 96 11.79 -0.32 -6.83
C VAL A 96 13.28 0.01 -6.68
N PRO A 97 13.68 1.22 -6.26
CA PRO A 97 15.09 1.56 -6.08
C PRO A 97 15.77 0.64 -5.05
N LEU A 98 16.92 0.07 -5.40
CA LEU A 98 17.67 -0.80 -4.49
C LEU A 98 18.21 -0.04 -3.28
N ALA A 99 18.54 1.25 -3.43
CA ALA A 99 18.95 2.11 -2.32
C ALA A 99 17.88 2.17 -1.22
N ASP A 100 16.62 2.34 -1.61
CA ASP A 100 15.47 2.37 -0.69
C ASP A 100 15.31 1.04 0.05
N LEU A 101 15.44 -0.09 -0.68
CA LEU A 101 15.30 -1.44 -0.13
C LEU A 101 16.42 -1.80 0.85
N ILE A 102 17.67 -1.47 0.51
CA ILE A 102 18.83 -1.66 1.41
C ILE A 102 18.66 -0.82 2.67
N ALA A 103 18.27 0.45 2.53
CA ALA A 103 18.02 1.33 3.68
C ALA A 103 16.85 0.83 4.53
N PHE A 104 15.78 0.33 3.91
CA PHE A 104 14.63 -0.29 4.60
C PHE A 104 15.05 -1.50 5.42
N GLY A 105 15.81 -2.43 4.84
CA GLY A 105 16.33 -3.59 5.55
C GLY A 105 17.21 -3.19 6.75
N ALA A 106 18.07 -2.19 6.58
CA ALA A 106 18.98 -1.73 7.63
C ALA A 106 18.27 -1.15 8.87
N ARG A 107 17.08 -0.58 8.70
CA ARG A 107 16.29 0.03 9.80
C ARG A 107 15.16 -0.88 10.32
N ALA A 108 14.89 -1.99 9.64
CA ALA A 108 13.76 -2.89 9.92
C ALA A 108 13.72 -3.43 11.36
N ASP A 109 14.85 -3.77 11.97
CA ASP A 109 14.91 -4.32 13.33
C ASP A 109 14.45 -3.28 14.38
N VAL A 110 14.89 -2.02 14.23
CA VAL A 110 14.54 -0.93 15.16
C VAL A 110 13.06 -0.54 15.01
N VAL A 111 12.57 -0.47 13.78
CA VAL A 111 11.18 -0.12 13.47
C VAL A 111 10.24 -1.24 13.94
N SER A 112 10.51 -2.50 13.57
CA SER A 112 9.71 -3.66 14.01
C SER A 112 9.64 -3.77 15.53
N ALA A 113 10.75 -3.55 16.24
CA ALA A 113 10.76 -3.55 17.70
C ALA A 113 9.89 -2.42 18.29
N THR A 114 9.83 -1.28 17.62
CA THR A 114 8.99 -0.14 18.00
C THR A 114 7.51 -0.46 17.81
N GLU A 115 7.13 -0.94 16.63
CA GLU A 115 5.75 -1.32 16.29
C GLU A 115 5.21 -2.40 17.25
N HIS A 116 6.04 -3.40 17.55
CA HIS A 116 5.71 -4.45 18.51
C HIS A 116 5.48 -3.90 19.92
N ALA A 117 6.37 -3.03 20.42
CA ALA A 117 6.22 -2.41 21.74
C ALA A 117 4.95 -1.55 21.86
N LEU A 118 4.61 -0.81 20.79
CA LEU A 118 3.40 0.01 20.74
C LEU A 118 2.12 -0.85 20.69
N THR A 119 2.18 -2.00 20.01
CA THR A 119 1.04 -2.92 19.84
C THR A 119 0.77 -3.76 21.09
N GLU A 120 1.79 -4.33 21.72
CA GLU A 120 1.60 -5.32 22.81
C GLU A 120 1.53 -4.72 24.21
N HIS A 121 2.30 -3.66 24.47
CA HIS A 121 2.49 -3.17 25.83
C HIS A 121 1.91 -1.78 26.05
N HIS A 122 1.53 -1.07 24.98
CA HIS A 122 1.30 0.38 24.99
C HIS A 122 2.42 1.15 25.72
N ASP A 123 3.61 0.54 25.84
CA ASP A 123 4.70 1.04 26.66
C ASP A 123 5.76 1.68 25.77
N ALA A 124 5.57 2.99 25.59
CA ALA A 124 6.48 3.94 24.98
C ALA A 124 7.92 3.87 25.51
N ARG A 125 8.13 3.28 26.70
CA ARG A 125 9.40 3.29 27.43
C ARG A 125 10.14 1.97 27.35
N SER A 126 9.75 1.08 26.42
CA SER A 126 10.50 -0.15 26.17
C SER A 126 11.99 0.17 26.01
N ARG A 127 12.81 -0.37 26.93
CA ARG A 127 14.26 -0.13 26.97
C ARG A 127 14.95 -0.57 25.67
N ALA A 128 14.39 -1.57 24.98
CA ALA A 128 14.89 -2.05 23.71
C ALA A 128 14.70 -1.01 22.59
N LEU A 129 13.53 -0.37 22.53
CA LEU A 129 13.21 0.70 21.58
C LEU A 129 14.16 1.88 21.77
N ILE A 130 14.27 2.37 23.00
CA ILE A 130 15.15 3.50 23.35
C ILE A 130 16.60 3.17 22.96
N ARG A 131 17.07 1.94 23.24
CA ARG A 131 18.43 1.51 22.91
C ARG A 131 18.68 1.49 21.40
N GLY A 132 17.76 0.93 20.61
CA GLY A 132 17.92 0.85 19.15
C GLY A 132 18.01 2.23 18.51
N LEU A 133 17.12 3.15 18.90
CA LEU A 133 17.14 4.52 18.41
C LEU A 133 18.39 5.29 18.86
N MET A 134 18.80 5.13 20.14
CA MET A 134 20.03 5.74 20.63
C MET A 134 21.28 5.23 19.91
N ALA A 135 21.30 3.95 19.51
CA ALA A 135 22.39 3.40 18.71
C ALA A 135 22.45 4.06 17.31
N PHE A 136 21.31 4.30 16.67
CA PHE A 136 21.24 5.00 15.39
C PHE A 136 21.67 6.47 15.51
N GLU A 137 21.28 7.14 16.59
CA GLU A 137 21.70 8.52 16.87
C GLU A 137 23.22 8.60 17.17
N ALA A 138 23.77 7.63 17.90
CA ALA A 138 25.22 7.52 18.13
C ALA A 138 25.99 7.25 16.83
N LEU A 139 25.51 6.30 16.02
CA LEU A 139 26.01 6.02 14.67
C LEU A 139 26.12 7.29 13.83
N ARG A 140 25.04 8.08 13.80
CA ARG A 140 25.01 9.35 13.05
C ARG A 140 25.99 10.37 13.63
N ALA A 141 26.11 10.44 14.96
CA ALA A 141 27.05 11.35 15.61
C ALA A 141 28.51 11.05 15.23
N GLU A 142 28.87 9.78 15.15
CA GLU A 142 30.18 9.30 14.71
C GLU A 142 30.42 9.54 13.21
N ASN A 143 29.36 9.45 12.39
CA ASN A 143 29.41 9.56 10.93
C ASN A 143 28.75 10.83 10.39
N ARG A 144 28.96 11.96 11.08
CA ARG A 144 28.20 13.20 10.87
C ARG A 144 28.23 13.81 9.47
N HIS A 145 29.21 13.43 8.67
CA HIS A 145 29.44 13.93 7.31
C HIS A 145 28.96 12.95 6.23
N ASP A 146 28.44 11.78 6.63
CA ASP A 146 27.87 10.82 5.68
C ASP A 146 26.37 11.14 5.45
N PRO A 147 25.99 11.61 4.25
CA PRO A 147 24.60 11.97 3.98
C PRO A 147 23.67 10.76 3.91
N TYR A 148 24.17 9.58 3.50
CA TYR A 148 23.37 8.37 3.36
C TYR A 148 23.03 7.76 4.72
N LEU A 149 24.00 7.72 5.65
CA LEU A 149 23.71 7.31 7.04
C LEU A 149 22.83 8.34 7.76
N THR A 150 23.03 9.63 7.48
CA THR A 150 22.16 10.67 8.04
C THR A 150 20.71 10.51 7.56
N ALA A 151 20.50 10.27 6.26
CA ALA A 151 19.18 10.00 5.70
C ALA A 151 18.58 8.68 6.20
N LEU A 152 19.38 7.62 6.36
CA LEU A 152 18.94 6.35 6.95
C LEU A 152 18.34 6.57 8.36
N VAL A 153 19.02 7.33 9.20
CA VAL A 153 18.54 7.63 10.57
C VAL A 153 17.30 8.52 10.53
N ALA A 154 17.24 9.50 9.61
CA ALA A 154 16.04 10.31 9.42
C ALA A 154 14.82 9.47 8.99
N LEU A 155 15.01 8.52 8.06
CA LEU A 155 13.96 7.58 7.63
C LEU A 155 13.50 6.68 8.77
N ALA A 156 14.41 6.21 9.63
CA ALA A 156 14.03 5.45 10.83
C ALA A 156 13.16 6.29 11.79
N HIS A 157 13.47 7.59 11.95
CA HIS A 157 12.59 8.49 12.70
C HIS A 157 11.21 8.63 12.05
N ILE A 158 11.13 8.79 10.73
CA ILE A 158 9.86 8.90 10.00
C ILE A 158 8.99 7.66 10.22
N ASP A 159 9.55 6.45 10.07
CA ASP A 159 8.80 5.21 10.29
C ASP A 159 8.27 5.09 11.71
N ILE A 160 9.12 5.39 12.70
CA ILE A 160 8.71 5.39 14.10
C ILE A 160 7.61 6.44 14.33
N GLY A 161 7.72 7.60 13.67
CA GLY A 161 6.68 8.64 13.68
C GLY A 161 5.34 8.12 13.19
N TRP A 162 5.33 7.34 12.10
CA TRP A 162 4.13 6.67 11.59
C TRP A 162 3.59 5.61 12.53
N ALA A 163 4.46 4.78 13.11
CA ALA A 163 4.09 3.76 14.09
C ALA A 163 3.37 4.39 15.29
N TRP A 164 3.80 5.58 15.74
CA TRP A 164 3.12 6.35 16.79
C TRP A 164 1.74 6.85 16.40
N ARG A 165 1.56 7.31 15.15
CA ARG A 165 0.27 7.81 14.65
C ARG A 165 -0.76 6.68 14.58
N GLY A 166 -0.31 5.46 14.28
CA GLY A 166 -1.15 4.29 14.04
C GLY A 166 -1.92 4.40 12.71
N ALA A 167 -2.25 3.26 12.11
CA ALA A 167 -2.87 3.21 10.78
C ALA A 167 -4.30 3.81 10.75
N ASP A 168 -5.06 3.77 11.85
CA ASP A 168 -6.53 4.02 11.80
C ASP A 168 -7.15 4.71 13.04
N SER A 169 -6.36 5.37 13.89
CA SER A 169 -6.99 6.12 14.98
C SER A 169 -7.59 7.42 14.42
N GLN A 170 -8.92 7.46 14.25
CA GLN A 170 -9.65 8.68 13.91
C GLN A 170 -9.45 9.80 14.96
N ASP A 171 -9.03 9.42 16.16
CA ASP A 171 -8.61 10.34 17.22
C ASP A 171 -7.38 9.75 17.97
N PRO A 172 -6.16 9.89 17.41
CA PRO A 172 -4.96 9.42 18.08
C PRO A 172 -4.81 10.23 19.37
N ALA A 173 -4.58 9.55 20.50
CA ALA A 173 -4.34 10.23 21.77
C ALA A 173 -3.32 11.37 21.58
N ALA A 174 -3.57 12.55 22.15
CA ALA A 174 -2.73 13.73 21.93
C ALA A 174 -1.23 13.48 22.20
N THR A 175 -0.91 12.53 23.09
CA THR A 175 0.46 12.06 23.34
C THR A 175 1.09 11.40 22.11
N ASN A 176 0.36 10.54 21.40
CA ASN A 176 0.83 9.85 20.20
C ASN A 176 1.08 10.86 19.06
N GLN A 177 0.18 11.84 18.89
CA GLN A 177 0.38 12.91 17.91
C GLN A 177 1.65 13.72 18.20
N ARG A 178 1.89 14.09 19.48
CA ARG A 178 3.12 14.79 19.87
C ARG A 178 4.37 13.95 19.65
N ARG A 179 4.31 12.64 19.90
CA ARG A 179 5.43 11.71 19.64
C ARG A 179 5.71 11.61 18.14
N CYS A 180 4.68 11.41 17.33
CA CYS A 180 4.76 11.43 15.88
C CYS A 180 5.45 12.73 15.40
N ALA A 181 4.93 13.89 15.78
CA ALA A 181 5.50 15.19 15.41
C ALA A 181 6.98 15.32 15.82
N ALA A 182 7.35 14.93 17.05
CA ALA A 182 8.73 15.00 17.51
C ALA A 182 9.70 14.15 16.68
N HIS A 183 9.25 12.99 16.18
CA HIS A 183 10.06 12.17 15.28
C HIS A 183 10.22 12.81 13.90
N PHE A 184 9.16 13.40 13.33
CA PHE A 184 9.26 14.14 12.08
C PHE A 184 10.13 15.40 12.20
N ASP A 185 10.04 16.13 13.31
CA ASP A 185 10.90 17.28 13.60
C ASP A 185 12.37 16.85 13.69
N ARG A 186 12.64 15.72 14.33
CA ARG A 186 14.01 15.17 14.40
C ARG A 186 14.53 14.76 13.03
N ALA A 187 13.72 14.05 12.22
CA ALA A 187 14.09 13.70 10.85
C ALA A 187 14.39 14.94 10.00
N ALA A 188 13.58 15.99 10.11
CA ALA A 188 13.81 17.25 9.42
C ALA A 188 15.14 17.90 9.81
N ALA A 189 15.42 17.98 11.11
CA ALA A 189 16.66 18.54 11.64
C ALA A 189 17.92 17.75 11.21
N LEU A 190 17.77 16.44 10.97
CA LEU A 190 18.84 15.60 10.45
C LEU A 190 19.10 15.84 8.96
N LEU A 191 18.04 16.06 8.16
CA LEU A 191 18.14 16.25 6.72
C LEU A 191 18.53 17.68 6.32
N GLU A 192 18.20 18.68 7.13
CA GLU A 192 18.48 20.10 6.83
C GLU A 192 19.95 20.38 6.45
N PRO A 193 20.98 19.88 7.19
CA PRO A 193 22.38 20.14 6.84
C PRO A 193 22.83 19.53 5.51
N ILE A 194 22.14 18.50 5.01
CA ILE A 194 22.49 17.79 3.76
C ILE A 194 21.55 18.16 2.60
N ALA A 195 20.65 19.12 2.81
CA ALA A 195 19.60 19.45 1.85
C ALA A 195 20.15 19.95 0.50
N ALA A 196 21.23 20.73 0.53
CA ALA A 196 21.89 21.23 -0.66
C ALA A 196 22.55 20.10 -1.49
N ASP A 197 23.24 19.18 -0.80
CA ASP A 197 23.96 18.05 -1.42
C ASP A 197 23.01 17.00 -2.00
N SER A 198 21.77 16.97 -1.52
CA SER A 198 20.75 16.01 -1.95
C SER A 198 20.26 16.23 -3.38
N ARG A 199 20.47 17.41 -4.00
CA ARG A 199 19.81 17.79 -5.27
C ARG A 199 20.06 16.84 -6.46
N ASN A 200 21.10 16.01 -6.41
CA ASN A 200 21.42 15.03 -7.47
C ASN A 200 21.20 13.57 -7.03
N SER A 201 20.73 13.36 -5.80
CA SER A 201 20.49 12.05 -5.19
C SER A 201 18.98 11.83 -4.98
N PRO A 202 18.34 10.94 -5.78
CA PRO A 202 16.97 10.52 -5.60
C PRO A 202 16.72 9.96 -4.20
N PHE A 203 17.63 9.14 -3.66
CA PHE A 203 17.48 8.60 -2.31
C PHE A 203 17.38 9.72 -1.25
N LEU A 204 18.29 10.70 -1.30
CA LEU A 204 18.30 11.79 -0.33
C LEU A 204 17.12 12.75 -0.53
N LEU A 205 16.73 13.05 -1.77
CA LEU A 205 15.53 13.85 -2.07
C LEU A 205 14.25 13.13 -1.67
N ALA A 206 14.16 11.81 -1.87
CA ALA A 206 13.02 11.02 -1.41
C ALA A 206 12.89 11.07 0.11
N ALA A 207 14.01 11.01 0.85
CA ALA A 207 14.00 11.21 2.30
C ALA A 207 13.51 12.62 2.69
N GLN A 208 13.90 13.67 1.95
CA GLN A 208 13.36 15.02 2.17
C GLN A 208 11.86 15.11 1.91
N CYS A 209 11.37 14.50 0.82
CA CYS A 209 9.95 14.44 0.52
C CYS A 209 9.16 13.71 1.62
N ALA A 210 9.68 12.61 2.15
CA ALA A 210 9.02 11.81 3.18
C ALA A 210 8.74 12.61 4.47
N VAL A 211 9.56 13.61 4.79
CA VAL A 211 9.33 14.49 5.96
C VAL A 211 8.05 15.33 5.82
N PHE A 212 7.60 15.65 4.60
CA PHE A 212 6.44 16.49 4.38
C PHE A 212 5.15 15.94 4.98
N ALA A 213 5.06 14.62 5.19
CA ALA A 213 3.86 13.99 5.73
C ALA A 213 3.57 14.31 7.21
N GLY A 214 4.59 14.68 7.98
CA GLY A 214 4.46 15.08 9.37
C GLY A 214 4.70 16.56 9.64
N ARG A 215 4.83 17.38 8.58
CA ARG A 215 5.03 18.83 8.68
C ARG A 215 3.96 19.57 7.87
N GLY A 216 3.86 20.87 8.07
CA GLY A 216 3.07 21.77 7.22
C GLY A 216 3.95 22.58 6.28
N PRO A 217 4.60 21.98 5.27
CA PRO A 217 5.39 22.73 4.29
C PRO A 217 4.47 23.56 3.38
N GLY A 218 5.04 24.58 2.75
CA GLY A 218 4.31 25.34 1.72
C GLY A 218 4.11 24.52 0.45
N THR A 219 2.98 24.68 -0.23
CA THR A 219 2.64 23.94 -1.46
C THR A 219 3.75 23.99 -2.52
N LEU A 220 4.32 25.18 -2.76
CA LEU A 220 5.38 25.37 -3.75
C LEU A 220 6.64 24.59 -3.41
N GLN A 221 7.03 24.56 -2.13
CA GLN A 221 8.19 23.80 -1.68
C GLN A 221 8.02 22.30 -1.96
N VAL A 222 6.83 21.76 -1.68
CA VAL A 222 6.53 20.35 -1.95
C VAL A 222 6.58 20.07 -3.45
N ALA A 223 5.91 20.91 -4.26
CA ALA A 223 5.88 20.75 -5.71
C ALA A 223 7.29 20.82 -6.33
N ASP A 224 8.13 21.76 -5.91
CA ASP A 224 9.50 21.93 -6.44
C ASP A 224 10.42 20.76 -6.05
N THR A 225 10.34 20.29 -4.80
CA THR A 225 11.16 19.15 -4.35
C THR A 225 10.76 17.86 -5.06
N TYR A 226 9.46 17.57 -5.18
CA TYR A 226 8.99 16.41 -5.96
C TYR A 226 9.30 16.54 -7.44
N SER A 227 9.19 17.74 -8.01
CA SER A 227 9.59 18.02 -9.39
C SER A 227 11.04 17.61 -9.63
N THR A 228 11.95 18.07 -8.76
CA THR A 228 13.38 17.73 -8.83
C THR A 228 13.60 16.22 -8.70
N LEU A 229 12.89 15.55 -7.78
CA LEU A 229 12.99 14.11 -7.59
C LEU A 229 12.51 13.34 -8.84
N ILE A 230 11.36 13.73 -9.41
CA ILE A 230 10.79 13.11 -10.62
C ILE A 230 11.71 13.34 -11.83
N ASP A 231 12.33 14.51 -11.96
CA ASP A 231 13.30 14.79 -13.03
C ASP A 231 14.52 13.84 -12.98
N LEU A 232 14.95 13.43 -11.78
CA LEU A 232 16.07 12.48 -11.62
C LEU A 232 15.69 11.02 -11.88
N THR A 233 14.43 10.65 -11.63
CA THR A 233 13.91 9.28 -11.76
C THR A 233 12.53 9.26 -12.44
N PRO A 234 12.42 9.68 -13.72
CA PRO A 234 11.12 9.84 -14.39
C PRO A 234 10.36 8.52 -14.56
N ALA A 235 11.04 7.38 -14.51
CA ALA A 235 10.43 6.06 -14.54
C ALA A 235 9.84 5.62 -13.17
N ASN A 236 10.15 6.29 -12.06
CA ASN A 236 9.63 5.89 -10.75
C ASN A 236 8.27 6.53 -10.46
N HIS A 237 7.21 5.87 -10.89
CA HIS A 237 5.83 6.30 -10.71
C HIS A 237 5.43 6.54 -9.23
N ARG A 238 6.11 5.93 -8.25
CA ARG A 238 5.80 6.09 -6.82
C ARG A 238 6.01 7.53 -6.34
N HIS A 239 6.97 8.26 -6.91
CA HIS A 239 7.18 9.67 -6.55
C HIS A 239 6.03 10.55 -7.05
N MET A 240 5.48 10.26 -8.23
CA MET A 240 4.33 10.98 -8.77
C MET A 240 3.07 10.72 -7.95
N ARG A 241 2.85 9.46 -7.56
CA ARG A 241 1.79 9.04 -6.64
C ARG A 241 1.84 9.81 -5.31
N ALA A 242 3.02 9.86 -4.70
CA ALA A 242 3.24 10.58 -3.46
C ALA A 242 3.07 12.11 -3.60
N LEU A 243 3.46 12.70 -4.73
CA LEU A 243 3.17 14.10 -5.02
C LEU A 243 1.66 14.37 -4.99
N GLY A 244 0.87 13.48 -5.60
CA GLY A 244 -0.59 13.55 -5.61
C GLY A 244 -1.21 13.66 -4.22
N THR A 245 -0.83 12.75 -3.31
CA THR A 245 -1.36 12.75 -1.94
C THR A 245 -0.96 14.00 -1.17
N HIS A 246 0.25 14.53 -1.38
CA HIS A 246 0.71 15.77 -0.75
C HIS A 246 0.08 17.04 -1.35
N MET A 247 -0.40 17.00 -2.58
CA MET A 247 -1.12 18.12 -3.21
C MET A 247 -2.59 18.22 -2.78
N LEU A 248 -3.11 17.27 -2.00
CA LEU A 248 -4.45 17.36 -1.44
C LEU A 248 -4.58 18.47 -0.36
N PRO A 249 -5.77 19.07 -0.18
CA PRO A 249 -5.99 20.11 0.85
C PRO A 249 -5.71 19.69 2.28
N ARG A 250 -5.89 18.41 2.61
CA ARG A 250 -5.58 17.86 3.94
C ARG A 250 -4.07 17.76 4.23
N SER A 251 -3.22 17.95 3.22
CA SER A 251 -1.78 17.98 3.34
C SER A 251 -1.27 19.40 3.05
N ALA A 252 -0.41 19.59 2.06
CA ALA A 252 0.22 20.88 1.78
C ALA A 252 -0.44 21.66 0.63
N GLY A 253 -1.39 21.06 -0.10
CA GLY A 253 -1.85 21.60 -1.38
C GLY A 253 -3.31 22.07 -1.42
N SER A 254 -3.86 22.04 -2.62
CA SER A 254 -5.25 22.37 -2.93
C SER A 254 -5.69 21.60 -4.18
N TYR A 255 -6.98 21.47 -4.44
CA TYR A 255 -7.45 20.80 -5.66
C TYR A 255 -6.92 21.47 -6.96
N ALA A 256 -6.72 22.79 -6.94
CA ALA A 256 -6.12 23.50 -8.07
C ALA A 256 -4.63 23.21 -8.22
N ALA A 257 -3.90 23.09 -7.10
CA ALA A 257 -2.50 22.70 -7.11
C ALA A 257 -2.31 21.25 -7.59
N LEU A 258 -3.16 20.33 -7.13
CA LEU A 258 -3.17 18.93 -7.58
C LEU A 258 -3.33 18.85 -9.11
N GLU A 259 -4.34 19.52 -9.66
CA GLU A 259 -4.60 19.53 -11.11
C GLU A 259 -3.43 20.16 -11.90
N LEU A 260 -2.88 21.27 -11.40
CA LEU A 260 -1.74 21.93 -12.02
C LEU A 260 -0.50 21.03 -12.05
N GLU A 261 -0.15 20.42 -10.91
CA GLU A 261 1.02 19.57 -10.80
C GLU A 261 0.85 18.23 -11.52
N ALA A 262 -0.36 17.69 -11.62
CA ALA A 262 -0.64 16.51 -12.45
C ALA A 262 -0.36 16.79 -13.93
N ARG A 263 -0.82 17.94 -14.46
CA ARG A 263 -0.55 18.35 -15.84
C ARG A 263 0.92 18.66 -16.10
N ARG A 264 1.59 19.34 -15.16
CA ARG A 264 3.04 19.59 -15.23
C ARG A 264 3.84 18.30 -15.21
N THR A 265 3.45 17.35 -14.37
CA THR A 265 4.09 16.04 -14.29
C THR A 265 3.90 15.24 -15.57
N ALA A 266 2.70 15.24 -16.16
CA ALA A 266 2.47 14.62 -17.47
C ALA A 266 3.38 15.22 -18.55
N ALA A 267 3.49 16.54 -18.64
CA ALA A 267 4.40 17.19 -19.59
C ALA A 267 5.88 16.88 -19.31
N ARG A 268 6.27 16.86 -18.04
CA ARG A 268 7.63 16.53 -17.59
C ARG A 268 8.03 15.11 -17.98
N THR A 269 7.10 14.17 -17.88
CA THR A 269 7.39 12.74 -18.07
C THR A 269 6.78 12.17 -19.36
N GLU A 270 6.36 13.02 -20.29
CA GLU A 270 5.73 12.65 -21.55
C GLU A 270 6.57 11.63 -22.33
N ALA A 271 7.89 11.82 -22.37
CA ALA A 271 8.81 10.91 -23.06
C ALA A 271 8.88 9.50 -22.45
N THR A 272 8.52 9.35 -21.17
CA THR A 272 8.54 8.08 -20.43
C THR A 272 7.15 7.45 -20.34
N TRP A 273 6.12 8.27 -20.10
CA TRP A 273 4.80 7.81 -19.71
C TRP A 273 3.66 8.36 -20.59
N GLY A 274 3.93 9.20 -21.59
CA GLY A 274 2.88 9.94 -22.29
C GLY A 274 2.02 10.73 -21.29
N ALA A 275 0.69 10.53 -21.34
CA ALA A 275 -0.26 11.07 -20.38
C ALA A 275 -0.18 10.42 -18.97
N GLY A 276 0.54 9.31 -18.81
CA GLY A 276 0.61 8.52 -17.59
C GLY A 276 1.10 9.28 -16.36
N GLY A 277 1.89 10.35 -16.52
CA GLY A 277 2.26 11.24 -15.42
C GLY A 277 1.04 11.89 -14.72
N TYR A 278 -0.02 12.21 -15.48
CA TYR A 278 -1.27 12.73 -14.93
C TYR A 278 -1.95 11.66 -14.06
N THR A 279 -2.09 10.46 -14.63
CA THR A 279 -2.70 9.31 -13.97
C THR A 279 -1.97 8.94 -12.68
N TRP A 280 -0.63 8.92 -12.69
CA TRP A 280 0.14 8.60 -11.49
C TRP A 280 -0.02 9.62 -10.38
N VAL A 281 -0.07 10.92 -10.68
CA VAL A 281 -0.33 11.95 -9.68
C VAL A 281 -1.75 11.81 -9.10
N TYR A 282 -2.75 11.47 -9.91
CA TYR A 282 -4.12 11.29 -9.41
C TYR A 282 -4.40 9.94 -8.74
N PHE A 283 -3.55 8.93 -8.96
CA PHE A 283 -3.81 7.53 -8.62
C PHE A 283 -4.30 7.33 -7.18
N ASP A 284 -3.51 7.78 -6.20
CA ASP A 284 -3.85 7.67 -4.78
C ASP A 284 -4.75 8.83 -4.32
N ALA A 285 -4.75 9.95 -5.05
CA ALA A 285 -5.53 11.12 -4.68
C ALA A 285 -7.04 10.86 -4.78
N ILE A 286 -7.49 10.19 -5.84
CA ILE A 286 -8.93 9.94 -6.07
C ILE A 286 -9.49 8.77 -5.26
N THR A 287 -8.64 7.83 -4.84
CA THR A 287 -9.07 6.77 -3.90
C THR A 287 -9.22 7.33 -2.49
N THR A 288 -8.37 8.28 -2.09
CA THR A 288 -8.38 8.81 -0.73
C THR A 288 -9.31 10.02 -0.56
N ASP A 289 -9.54 10.85 -1.60
CA ASP A 289 -10.29 12.11 -1.53
C ASP A 289 -11.45 12.16 -2.55
N THR A 290 -12.68 12.19 -2.05
CA THR A 290 -13.90 12.25 -2.86
C THR A 290 -13.98 13.49 -3.76
N GLN A 291 -13.51 14.65 -3.29
CA GLN A 291 -13.53 15.88 -4.07
C GLN A 291 -12.44 15.90 -5.14
N ALA A 292 -11.29 15.27 -4.91
CA ALA A 292 -10.31 15.04 -5.96
C ALA A 292 -10.88 14.12 -7.05
N CYS A 293 -11.56 13.04 -6.65
CA CYS A 293 -12.23 12.12 -7.58
C CYS A 293 -13.31 12.82 -8.42
N ALA A 294 -14.16 13.66 -7.80
CA ALA A 294 -15.20 14.42 -8.52
C ALA A 294 -14.65 15.42 -9.55
N ARG A 295 -13.38 15.84 -9.42
CA ARG A 295 -12.75 16.88 -10.25
C ARG A 295 -11.80 16.33 -11.32
N VAL A 296 -11.43 15.05 -11.26
CA VAL A 296 -10.44 14.47 -12.15
C VAL A 296 -10.89 14.53 -13.61
N ASP A 297 -9.96 14.86 -14.51
CA ASP A 297 -10.17 14.73 -15.94
C ASP A 297 -10.15 13.25 -16.32
N THR A 298 -11.32 12.63 -16.32
CA THR A 298 -11.46 11.18 -16.55
C THR A 298 -10.91 10.75 -17.91
N ARG A 299 -11.00 11.59 -18.95
CA ARG A 299 -10.48 11.24 -20.27
C ARG A 299 -8.96 11.19 -20.23
N PHE A 300 -8.34 12.24 -19.68
CA PHE A 300 -6.89 12.31 -19.60
C PHE A 300 -6.31 11.23 -18.67
N PHE A 301 -7.02 10.88 -17.59
CA PHE A 301 -6.67 9.75 -16.73
C PHE A 301 -6.69 8.40 -17.47
N LEU A 302 -7.73 8.15 -18.27
CA LEU A 302 -7.87 6.91 -19.05
C LEU A 302 -6.85 6.83 -20.20
N ASP A 303 -6.54 7.95 -20.85
CA ASP A 303 -5.46 8.01 -21.84
C ASP A 303 -4.11 7.71 -21.17
N GLY A 304 -3.86 8.27 -19.98
CA GLY A 304 -2.67 7.97 -19.20
C GLY A 304 -2.58 6.51 -18.74
N LEU A 305 -3.70 5.83 -18.43
CA LEU A 305 -3.69 4.39 -18.16
C LEU A 305 -3.23 3.59 -19.39
N ARG A 306 -3.66 3.98 -20.58
CA ARG A 306 -3.23 3.32 -21.84
C ARG A 306 -1.75 3.54 -22.09
N ASP A 307 -1.27 4.76 -21.92
CA ASP A 307 0.14 5.09 -22.12
C ASP A 307 1.03 4.37 -21.09
N ILE A 308 0.57 4.20 -19.85
CA ILE A 308 1.28 3.40 -18.83
C ILE A 308 1.43 1.95 -19.30
N VAL A 309 0.35 1.31 -19.75
CA VAL A 309 0.40 -0.09 -20.22
C VAL A 309 1.28 -0.21 -21.47
N GLN A 310 1.28 0.80 -22.34
CA GLN A 310 2.15 0.82 -23.52
C GLN A 310 3.64 0.97 -23.14
N ALA A 311 3.94 1.78 -22.12
CA ALA A 311 5.29 1.98 -21.63
C ALA A 311 5.80 0.77 -20.80
N ASP A 312 4.91 0.14 -20.03
CA ASP A 312 5.20 -1.00 -19.17
C ASP A 312 4.03 -2.00 -19.16
N ALA A 313 4.18 -3.06 -19.97
CA ALA A 313 3.23 -4.17 -20.06
C ALA A 313 3.57 -5.35 -19.13
N SER A 314 4.42 -5.13 -18.12
CA SER A 314 4.75 -6.15 -17.13
C SER A 314 3.51 -6.60 -16.36
N GLN A 315 3.48 -7.87 -15.94
CA GLN A 315 2.32 -8.42 -15.24
C GLN A 315 2.14 -7.79 -13.87
N GLU A 316 3.21 -7.31 -13.24
CA GLU A 316 3.17 -6.48 -12.04
C GLU A 316 2.37 -5.20 -12.27
N MET A 317 2.67 -4.47 -13.36
CA MET A 317 1.97 -3.23 -13.71
C MET A 317 0.50 -3.51 -14.03
N ILE A 318 0.22 -4.55 -14.83
CA ILE A 318 -1.15 -4.95 -15.16
C ILE A 318 -1.94 -5.33 -13.89
N ASN A 319 -1.35 -6.12 -12.99
CA ASN A 319 -1.97 -6.47 -11.71
C ASN A 319 -2.23 -5.21 -10.85
N LEU A 320 -1.30 -4.26 -10.81
CA LEU A 320 -1.47 -3.00 -10.06
C LEU A 320 -2.67 -2.20 -10.58
N LEU A 321 -2.75 -1.99 -11.89
CA LEU A 321 -3.82 -1.21 -12.50
C LEU A 321 -5.17 -1.95 -12.44
N ALA A 322 -5.17 -3.27 -12.66
CA ALA A 322 -6.38 -4.08 -12.59
C ALA A 322 -6.94 -4.13 -11.16
N ALA A 323 -6.09 -4.40 -10.16
CA ALA A 323 -6.49 -4.40 -8.76
C ALA A 323 -6.96 -3.01 -8.30
N TYR A 324 -6.32 -1.94 -8.80
CA TYR A 324 -6.78 -0.59 -8.56
C TYR A 324 -8.19 -0.34 -9.09
N CYS A 325 -8.45 -0.66 -10.36
CA CYS A 325 -9.74 -0.40 -10.99
C CYS A 325 -10.87 -1.27 -10.43
N THR A 326 -10.56 -2.49 -9.98
CA THR A 326 -11.57 -3.46 -9.49
C THR A 326 -11.81 -3.40 -7.98
N VAL A 327 -10.78 -3.09 -7.19
CA VAL A 327 -10.83 -3.20 -5.72
C VAL A 327 -10.68 -1.85 -5.04
N ALA A 328 -9.55 -1.17 -5.26
CA ALA A 328 -9.22 0.03 -4.49
C ALA A 328 -10.16 1.19 -4.83
N LEU A 329 -10.37 1.44 -6.13
CA LEU A 329 -11.17 2.57 -6.58
C LEU A 329 -12.66 2.40 -6.22
N PRO A 330 -13.33 1.26 -6.42
CA PRO A 330 -14.76 1.12 -6.11
C PRO A 330 -15.15 1.11 -4.62
N LYS A 331 -14.19 1.06 -3.69
CA LYS A 331 -14.43 0.85 -2.24
C LYS A 331 -15.46 1.80 -1.62
N ASP A 332 -15.46 3.07 -2.03
CA ASP A 332 -16.35 4.11 -1.51
C ASP A 332 -17.48 4.51 -2.47
N MET A 333 -17.80 3.64 -3.44
CA MET A 333 -18.89 3.89 -4.40
C MET A 333 -20.25 4.02 -3.69
N GLY A 334 -21.06 4.98 -4.13
CA GLY A 334 -22.40 5.24 -3.59
C GLY A 334 -22.45 6.24 -2.44
N GLN A 335 -21.28 6.74 -1.99
CA GLN A 335 -21.20 7.75 -0.93
C GLN A 335 -21.32 9.19 -1.46
N ASP A 336 -20.89 9.45 -2.70
CA ASP A 336 -20.95 10.77 -3.33
C ASP A 336 -21.18 10.64 -4.85
N LEU A 337 -22.35 11.10 -5.29
CA LEU A 337 -22.79 10.98 -6.68
C LEU A 337 -21.88 11.72 -7.68
N GLN A 338 -21.23 12.81 -7.27
CA GLN A 338 -20.32 13.55 -8.17
C GLN A 338 -19.00 12.80 -8.36
N ALA A 339 -18.51 12.14 -7.30
CA ALA A 339 -17.32 11.29 -7.38
C ALA A 339 -17.61 9.93 -8.04
N ASP A 340 -18.82 9.40 -7.89
CA ASP A 340 -19.19 8.10 -8.44
C ASP A 340 -19.13 8.06 -9.97
N VAL A 341 -19.43 9.16 -10.66
CA VAL A 341 -19.40 9.21 -12.13
C VAL A 341 -17.98 9.01 -12.69
N PRO A 342 -16.95 9.79 -12.29
CA PRO A 342 -15.56 9.50 -12.65
C PRO A 342 -15.10 8.11 -12.18
N ARG A 343 -15.44 7.72 -10.95
CA ARG A 343 -15.06 6.45 -10.34
C ARG A 343 -15.51 5.25 -11.18
N LEU A 344 -16.77 5.24 -11.60
CA LEU A 344 -17.34 4.18 -12.45
C LEU A 344 -16.66 4.15 -13.83
N ARG A 345 -16.42 5.31 -14.44
CA ARG A 345 -15.77 5.39 -15.76
C ARG A 345 -14.34 4.86 -15.74
N ILE A 346 -13.57 5.20 -14.70
CA ILE A 346 -12.20 4.73 -14.53
C ILE A 346 -12.19 3.25 -14.18
N ALA A 347 -13.05 2.82 -13.25
CA ALA A 347 -13.17 1.40 -12.87
C ALA A 347 -13.50 0.50 -14.07
N GLY A 348 -14.25 1.00 -15.05
CA GLY A 348 -14.53 0.29 -16.30
C GLY A 348 -13.29 -0.11 -17.12
N ALA A 349 -12.13 0.53 -16.91
CA ALA A 349 -10.87 0.13 -17.54
C ALA A 349 -10.40 -1.27 -17.08
N ALA A 350 -10.91 -1.77 -15.95
CA ALA A 350 -10.65 -3.12 -15.48
C ALA A 350 -10.94 -4.19 -16.54
N ASP A 351 -12.00 -4.00 -17.34
CA ASP A 351 -12.40 -4.96 -18.37
C ASP A 351 -11.28 -5.18 -19.40
N TRP A 352 -10.80 -4.09 -19.99
CA TRP A 352 -9.68 -4.08 -20.93
C TRP A 352 -8.39 -4.61 -20.30
N LEU A 353 -8.04 -4.14 -19.09
CA LEU A 353 -6.83 -4.59 -18.39
C LEU A 353 -6.83 -6.11 -18.14
N ILE A 354 -7.95 -6.65 -17.68
CA ILE A 354 -8.07 -8.06 -17.31
C ILE A 354 -8.19 -8.94 -18.55
N ARG A 355 -9.02 -8.57 -19.52
CA ARG A 355 -9.28 -9.42 -20.70
C ARG A 355 -8.13 -9.45 -21.68
N ASP A 356 -7.48 -8.30 -21.90
CA ASP A 356 -6.47 -8.17 -22.95
C ASP A 356 -5.04 -8.34 -22.46
N HIS A 357 -4.76 -8.10 -21.16
CA HIS A 357 -3.38 -8.03 -20.66
C HIS A 357 -3.06 -8.97 -19.49
N LEU A 358 -4.03 -9.40 -18.69
CA LEU A 358 -3.76 -10.24 -17.53
C LEU A 358 -3.49 -11.68 -17.95
N THR A 359 -2.37 -12.24 -17.48
CA THR A 359 -1.96 -13.63 -17.75
C THR A 359 -1.56 -14.40 -16.49
N GLU A 360 -1.18 -13.67 -15.44
CA GLU A 360 -0.83 -14.22 -14.13
C GLU A 360 -1.31 -13.29 -13.01
N LEU A 361 -1.41 -13.86 -11.81
CA LEU A 361 -1.92 -13.19 -10.62
C LEU A 361 -0.81 -12.92 -9.62
N HIS A 362 -0.77 -11.71 -9.09
CA HIS A 362 0.20 -11.27 -8.08
C HIS A 362 -0.49 -10.96 -6.74
N PRO A 363 -0.67 -11.94 -5.83
CA PRO A 363 -1.57 -11.80 -4.68
C PRO A 363 -1.26 -10.64 -3.73
N LEU A 364 0.02 -10.28 -3.57
CA LEU A 364 0.41 -9.16 -2.70
C LEU A 364 -0.10 -7.82 -3.23
N VAL A 365 -0.11 -7.62 -4.55
CA VAL A 365 -0.62 -6.38 -5.18
C VAL A 365 -2.11 -6.22 -4.89
N TRP A 366 -2.87 -7.31 -5.03
CA TRP A 366 -4.30 -7.33 -4.75
C TRP A 366 -4.62 -7.14 -3.26
N ALA A 367 -3.81 -7.72 -2.38
CA ALA A 367 -3.94 -7.52 -0.94
C ALA A 367 -3.73 -6.05 -0.54
N HIS A 368 -2.80 -5.34 -1.19
CA HIS A 368 -2.61 -3.91 -1.00
C HIS A 368 -3.76 -3.07 -1.54
N ALA A 369 -4.36 -3.47 -2.66
CA ALA A 369 -5.52 -2.78 -3.22
C ALA A 369 -6.73 -2.77 -2.25
N GLU A 370 -6.94 -3.86 -1.50
CA GLU A 370 -7.98 -3.94 -0.46
C GLU A 370 -7.76 -2.92 0.69
N GLU A 371 -6.51 -2.60 0.98
CA GLU A 371 -6.09 -1.55 1.93
C GLU A 371 -6.04 -0.16 1.26
N GLY A 372 -6.50 0.00 0.03
CA GLY A 372 -6.44 1.28 -0.70
C GLY A 372 -5.02 1.69 -1.11
N PHE A 373 -4.11 0.73 -1.22
CA PHE A 373 -2.67 0.94 -1.38
C PHE A 373 -2.03 1.78 -0.28
N ASP A 374 -2.54 1.69 0.95
CA ASP A 374 -1.86 2.29 2.10
C ASP A 374 -0.46 1.67 2.28
N ASN A 375 0.56 2.46 1.97
CA ASN A 375 1.96 2.07 2.13
C ASN A 375 2.39 2.00 3.61
N SER A 376 1.56 2.46 4.54
CA SER A 376 1.79 2.43 5.99
C SER A 376 1.09 1.24 6.66
N ALA A 377 0.37 0.41 5.91
CA ALA A 377 -0.37 -0.72 6.44
C ALA A 377 0.58 -1.76 7.05
N LEU A 378 0.36 -2.09 8.32
CA LEU A 378 1.18 -3.07 9.06
C LEU A 378 0.88 -4.50 8.62
N ILE A 379 1.78 -5.09 7.83
CA ILE A 379 1.67 -6.49 7.39
C ILE A 379 2.30 -7.41 8.44
N ARG A 380 1.46 -7.97 9.31
CA ARG A 380 1.92 -8.91 10.37
C ARG A 380 2.33 -10.28 9.83
N SER A 381 1.72 -10.71 8.72
CA SER A 381 2.00 -12.01 8.11
C SER A 381 1.82 -11.91 6.60
N VAL A 382 2.94 -11.95 5.88
CA VAL A 382 2.97 -11.89 4.40
C VAL A 382 2.14 -13.03 3.80
N SER A 383 2.21 -14.24 4.36
CA SER A 383 1.43 -15.38 3.88
C SER A 383 -0.08 -15.17 4.03
N ARG A 384 -0.55 -14.67 5.18
CA ARG A 384 -1.98 -14.37 5.37
C ARG A 384 -2.44 -13.21 4.50
N PHE A 385 -1.58 -12.20 4.33
CA PHE A 385 -1.86 -11.04 3.49
C PHE A 385 -1.98 -11.46 2.01
N ALA A 386 -1.03 -12.25 1.51
CA ALA A 386 -1.08 -12.84 0.17
C ALA A 386 -2.30 -13.75 -0.03
N ALA A 387 -2.64 -14.59 0.96
CA ALA A 387 -3.83 -15.45 0.88
C ALA A 387 -5.14 -14.64 0.78
N ARG A 388 -5.22 -13.51 1.51
CA ARG A 388 -6.36 -12.59 1.41
C ARG A 388 -6.43 -11.95 0.03
N GLY A 389 -5.32 -11.38 -0.46
CA GLY A 389 -5.26 -10.79 -1.80
C GLY A 389 -5.55 -11.78 -2.92
N HIS A 390 -5.10 -13.05 -2.79
CA HIS A 390 -5.46 -14.12 -3.72
C HIS A 390 -6.97 -14.36 -3.75
N ALA A 391 -7.61 -14.49 -2.58
CA ALA A 391 -9.05 -14.67 -2.49
C ALA A 391 -9.82 -13.47 -3.05
N GLY A 392 -9.41 -12.25 -2.70
CA GLY A 392 -10.01 -11.02 -3.19
C GLY A 392 -9.87 -10.86 -4.71
N ALA A 393 -8.72 -11.22 -5.26
CA ALA A 393 -8.49 -11.21 -6.70
C ALA A 393 -9.41 -12.19 -7.44
N LEU A 394 -9.49 -13.44 -6.99
CA LEU A 394 -10.38 -14.42 -7.61
C LEU A 394 -11.85 -13.96 -7.55
N GLN A 395 -12.27 -13.36 -6.44
CA GLN A 395 -13.61 -12.81 -6.32
C GLN A 395 -13.85 -11.67 -7.32
N ALA A 396 -12.89 -10.76 -7.48
CA ALA A 396 -12.97 -9.65 -8.41
C ALA A 396 -13.00 -10.13 -9.87
N LEU A 397 -12.13 -11.09 -10.22
CA LEU A 397 -12.12 -11.72 -11.55
C LEU A 397 -13.43 -12.46 -11.81
N ALA A 398 -13.94 -13.24 -10.85
CA ALA A 398 -15.21 -13.96 -11.03
C ALA A 398 -16.39 -13.01 -11.24
N ASN A 399 -16.38 -11.85 -10.58
CA ASN A 399 -17.36 -10.80 -10.84
C ASN A 399 -17.24 -10.19 -12.23
N GLN A 400 -16.02 -10.02 -12.75
CA GLN A 400 -15.76 -9.50 -14.10
C GLN A 400 -16.25 -10.44 -15.21
N PHE A 401 -16.23 -11.76 -14.96
CA PHE A 401 -16.68 -12.82 -15.89
C PHE A 401 -18.01 -13.46 -15.47
N ARG A 402 -18.84 -12.74 -14.71
CA ARG A 402 -20.07 -13.32 -14.13
C ARG A 402 -20.98 -13.89 -15.21
N GLU A 403 -21.18 -13.15 -16.31
CA GLU A 403 -22.06 -13.57 -17.39
C GLU A 403 -21.56 -14.86 -18.07
N GLU A 404 -20.26 -14.97 -18.33
CA GLU A 404 -19.64 -16.16 -18.90
C GLU A 404 -19.72 -17.37 -17.97
N ILE A 405 -19.45 -17.17 -16.68
CA ILE A 405 -19.48 -18.23 -15.67
C ILE A 405 -20.91 -18.73 -15.44
N GLU A 406 -21.88 -17.82 -15.31
CA GLU A 406 -23.31 -18.17 -15.23
C GLU A 406 -23.80 -18.85 -16.52
N GLY A 407 -23.20 -18.51 -17.66
CA GLY A 407 -23.38 -19.20 -18.95
C GLY A 407 -22.70 -20.58 -19.04
N GLY A 408 -22.03 -21.05 -17.99
CA GLY A 408 -21.39 -22.36 -17.93
C GLY A 408 -20.01 -22.43 -18.59
N GLN A 409 -19.31 -21.30 -18.72
CA GLN A 409 -17.95 -21.25 -19.24
C GLN A 409 -16.90 -21.28 -18.12
N LYS A 410 -15.76 -21.92 -18.41
CA LYS A 410 -14.52 -21.76 -17.64
C LYS A 410 -13.65 -20.69 -18.27
N VAL A 411 -13.04 -19.90 -17.40
CA VAL A 411 -12.16 -18.78 -17.74
C VAL A 411 -10.73 -19.17 -17.40
N SER A 412 -9.86 -19.22 -18.40
CA SER A 412 -8.45 -19.58 -18.21
C SER A 412 -7.55 -18.46 -18.70
N PHE A 413 -6.67 -17.99 -17.82
CA PHE A 413 -5.63 -17.01 -18.11
C PHE A 413 -4.33 -17.76 -18.35
N THR A 414 -3.76 -17.58 -19.53
CA THR A 414 -2.51 -18.22 -19.91
C THR A 414 -1.51 -17.17 -20.39
N LYS A 415 -0.25 -17.56 -20.55
CA LYS A 415 0.78 -16.72 -21.18
C LYS A 415 0.44 -16.24 -22.60
N HIS A 416 -0.56 -16.84 -23.24
CA HIS A 416 -1.05 -16.45 -24.57
C HIS A 416 -2.33 -15.61 -24.50
N GLY A 417 -2.79 -15.27 -23.30
CA GLY A 417 -4.00 -14.50 -23.04
C GLY A 417 -5.14 -15.35 -22.48
N LEU A 418 -6.32 -14.74 -22.53
CA LEU A 418 -7.58 -15.26 -22.02
C LEU A 418 -8.20 -16.33 -22.94
N HIS A 419 -8.67 -17.42 -22.35
CA HIS A 419 -9.41 -18.48 -23.04
C HIS A 419 -10.71 -18.81 -22.30
N LEU A 420 -11.83 -18.79 -23.04
CA LEU A 420 -13.13 -19.23 -22.56
C LEU A 420 -13.44 -20.63 -23.12
N SER A 421 -13.88 -21.55 -22.28
CA SER A 421 -14.24 -22.91 -22.70
C SER A 421 -15.55 -23.35 -22.06
N ALA A 422 -16.43 -24.03 -22.80
CA ALA A 422 -17.67 -24.55 -22.22
C ALA A 422 -17.37 -25.69 -21.24
N VAL A 423 -18.07 -25.72 -20.11
CA VAL A 423 -18.07 -26.89 -19.21
C VAL A 423 -18.85 -28.01 -19.90
N CYS A 424 -18.16 -29.02 -20.42
CA CYS A 424 -18.82 -30.26 -20.85
C CYS A 424 -19.50 -30.90 -19.64
N GLN A 425 -20.83 -30.88 -19.60
CA GLN A 425 -21.61 -31.68 -18.65
C GLN A 425 -21.48 -33.15 -19.08
N SER A 426 -20.64 -33.91 -18.38
CA SER A 426 -20.48 -35.36 -18.53
C SER A 426 -21.47 -36.13 -17.67
#